data_AF-W9X8V3-F1
#
_entry.id   AF-W9X8V3-F1
#
_cell.length_a   1.000
_cell.length_b   1.000
_cell.length_c   1.000
_cell.angle_alpha   90.00
_cell.angle_beta   90.00
_cell.angle_gamma   90.00
#
_symmetry.space_group_name_H-M   'P 1'
#
loop_
_entity.id
_entity.type
_entity.pdbx_description
1 polymer ?
#
loop_
_entity_poly.entity_id
_entity_poly.type
_entity_poly.pdbx_seq_one_letter_code
_entity_poly.pdbx_strand_id
1 'polypeptide(L)'
;TTSRCLWNEVRNQQEHTRRFDLKALDHVIIKAAGPTTSDTSFRFKKLADGGFNEVFLAVVDERRLIVKIPDPAIPPRLVRPSEVATLEFLLFEQELRVLKVLSWSDNSDNSVGCECIIMEEAQRRALSTVRERLGIDDKFSVVNEVLSMQKRFVA
;
A
#
# COMPACT_ATOMS: atom_id res chain seq x y z
N THR A 1 3.00 17.95 -0.52
CA THR A 1 4.09 18.71 0.13
C THR A 1 4.98 17.68 0.78
N THR A 2 6.09 17.38 0.13
CA THR A 2 7.01 16.30 0.50
C THR A 2 7.60 16.58 1.87
N SER A 3 7.58 15.58 2.73
CA SER A 3 8.24 15.54 4.04
C SER A 3 9.76 15.68 3.86
N ARG A 4 10.20 16.91 3.61
CA ARG A 4 11.61 17.27 3.50
C ARG A 4 12.18 17.40 4.90
N CYS A 5 12.96 16.41 5.33
CA CYS A 5 13.68 16.48 6.59
C CYS A 5 14.93 17.38 6.38
N LEU A 6 14.93 18.57 6.97
CA LEU A 6 15.99 19.57 6.80
C LEU A 6 17.28 19.24 7.59
N TRP A 7 17.26 18.17 8.38
CA TRP A 7 18.37 17.79 9.25
C TRP A 7 19.22 16.70 8.58
N ASN A 8 20.51 16.98 8.35
CA ASN A 8 21.47 16.06 7.69
C ASN A 8 20.96 15.43 6.39
N GLU A 9 20.46 16.30 5.51
CA GLU A 9 19.73 15.99 4.27
C GLU A 9 20.44 14.97 3.36
N VAL A 10 21.76 15.11 3.17
CA VAL A 10 22.56 14.20 2.33
C VAL A 10 22.65 12.80 2.92
N ARG A 11 22.83 12.69 4.25
CA ARG A 11 22.91 11.40 4.94
C ARG A 11 21.55 10.71 4.96
N ASN A 12 20.48 11.45 5.28
CA ASN A 12 19.12 10.92 5.24
C ASN A 12 18.77 10.43 3.83
N GLN A 13 19.07 11.17 2.77
CA GLN A 13 18.82 10.71 1.41
C GLN A 13 19.55 9.39 1.09
N GLN A 14 20.77 9.20 1.56
CA GLN A 14 21.51 7.95 1.37
C GLN A 14 20.93 6.79 2.19
N GLU A 15 20.49 7.06 3.43
CA GLU A 15 19.87 6.07 4.31
C GLU A 15 18.47 5.64 3.84
N HIS A 16 17.72 6.54 3.19
CA HIS A 16 16.38 6.29 2.67
C HIS A 16 16.33 5.79 1.22
N THR A 17 17.44 5.87 0.47
CA THR A 17 17.49 5.41 -0.93
C THR A 17 17.96 3.96 -1.02
N ARG A 18 17.03 3.03 -1.23
CA ARG A 18 17.36 1.64 -1.58
C ARG A 18 17.33 1.43 -3.09
N ARG A 19 18.28 0.64 -3.58
CA ARG A 19 18.29 0.15 -4.97
C ARG A 19 17.49 -1.14 -5.05
N PHE A 20 16.62 -1.23 -6.05
CA PHE A 20 15.87 -2.44 -6.39
C PHE A 20 15.77 -2.55 -7.90
N ASP A 21 15.56 -3.77 -8.40
CA ASP A 21 15.43 -4.04 -9.82
C ASP A 21 14.00 -3.76 -10.29
N LEU A 22 13.85 -2.68 -11.07
CA LEU A 22 12.57 -2.28 -11.66
C LEU A 22 11.99 -3.35 -12.59
N LYS A 23 12.82 -4.02 -13.40
CA LYS A 23 12.33 -5.05 -14.34
C LYS A 23 11.84 -6.29 -13.62
N ALA A 24 12.53 -6.66 -12.54
CA ALA A 24 12.08 -7.75 -11.68
C ALA A 24 10.80 -7.37 -10.94
N LEU A 25 10.68 -6.13 -10.47
CA LEU A 25 9.45 -5.62 -9.85
C LEU A 25 8.28 -5.68 -10.83
N ASP A 26 8.45 -5.21 -12.06
CA ASP A 26 7.43 -5.24 -13.10
C ASP A 26 6.93 -6.68 -13.34
N HIS A 27 7.83 -7.66 -13.42
CA HIS A 27 7.47 -9.07 -13.55
C HIS A 27 6.66 -9.59 -12.37
N VAL A 28 7.06 -9.26 -11.14
CA VAL A 28 6.34 -9.68 -9.94
C VAL A 28 4.95 -9.05 -9.89
N ILE A 29 4.82 -7.79 -10.30
CA ILE A 29 3.52 -7.09 -10.37
C ILE A 29 2.62 -7.72 -11.42
N ILE A 30 3.11 -7.94 -12.65
CA ILE A 30 2.34 -8.58 -13.72
C ILE A 30 1.88 -9.97 -13.29
N LYS A 31 2.78 -10.76 -12.67
CA LYS A 31 2.45 -12.07 -12.13
C LYS A 31 1.38 -12.00 -11.03
N ALA A 32 1.50 -11.03 -10.11
CA ALA A 32 0.52 -10.81 -9.04
C ALA A 32 -0.83 -10.34 -9.56
N ALA A 33 -0.86 -9.62 -10.70
CA ALA A 33 -2.09 -9.21 -11.35
C ALA A 33 -2.92 -10.40 -11.86
N GLY A 34 -2.33 -11.58 -12.08
CA GLY A 34 -3.00 -12.79 -12.54
C GLY A 34 -2.85 -13.03 -14.04
N PRO A 35 -3.75 -13.82 -14.67
CA PRO A 35 -3.68 -14.10 -16.10
C PRO A 35 -3.80 -12.81 -16.92
N THR A 36 -2.81 -12.57 -17.79
CA THR A 36 -2.78 -11.42 -18.70
C THR A 36 -2.92 -11.86 -20.15
N THR A 37 -3.30 -10.93 -21.02
CA THR A 37 -3.35 -11.16 -22.47
C THR A 37 -1.94 -11.09 -23.07
N SER A 38 -1.78 -11.60 -24.30
CA SER A 38 -0.51 -11.56 -25.03
C SER A 38 0.02 -10.14 -25.30
N ASP A 39 -0.83 -9.12 -25.19
CA ASP A 39 -0.48 -7.70 -25.31
C ASP A 39 -0.80 -6.99 -23.98
N THR A 40 -0.01 -7.30 -22.95
CA THR A 40 -0.21 -6.77 -21.59
C THR A 40 0.17 -5.29 -21.53
N SER A 41 -0.78 -4.42 -21.22
CA SER A 41 -0.51 -3.00 -20.98
C SER A 41 -0.02 -2.80 -19.56
N PHE A 42 1.15 -2.19 -19.39
CA PHE A 42 1.75 -1.94 -18.07
C PHE A 42 2.05 -0.46 -17.88
N ARG A 43 1.54 0.11 -16.77
CA ARG A 43 1.89 1.47 -16.33
C ARG A 43 2.26 1.46 -14.85
N PHE A 44 3.39 2.08 -14.52
CA PHE A 44 3.87 2.18 -13.15
C PHE A 44 4.13 3.66 -12.79
N LYS A 45 3.55 4.12 -11.68
CA LYS A 45 3.65 5.52 -11.25
C LYS A 45 3.73 5.63 -9.74
N LYS A 46 4.65 6.45 -9.24
CA LYS A 46 4.72 6.80 -7.81
C LYS A 46 3.51 7.67 -7.41
N LEU A 47 2.77 7.24 -6.38
CA LEU A 47 1.61 7.97 -5.85
C LEU A 47 2.00 8.91 -4.71
N ALA A 48 2.79 8.42 -3.77
CA ALA A 48 3.17 9.17 -2.58
C ALA A 48 4.49 8.66 -1.99
N ASP A 49 5.27 9.60 -1.45
CA ASP A 49 6.23 9.32 -0.39
C ASP A 49 5.44 9.24 0.91
N GLY A 50 5.06 8.04 1.32
CA GLY A 50 4.66 7.82 2.70
C GLY A 50 5.91 7.92 3.57
N GLY A 51 5.83 8.60 4.72
CA GLY A 51 6.99 8.76 5.61
C GLY A 51 7.64 7.44 6.07
N PHE A 52 6.98 6.30 5.86
CA PHE A 52 7.46 4.95 6.19
C PHE A 52 7.47 3.99 4.99
N ASN A 53 6.85 4.36 3.86
CA ASN A 53 6.71 3.52 2.67
C ASN A 53 6.62 4.41 1.41
N GLU A 54 7.39 4.11 0.39
CA GLU A 54 7.12 4.56 -0.97
C GLU A 54 5.91 3.79 -1.53
N VAL A 55 4.90 4.52 -1.99
CA VAL A 55 3.66 3.93 -2.52
C VAL A 55 3.55 4.22 -4.01
N PHE A 56 3.37 3.16 -4.79
CA PHE A 56 3.22 3.20 -6.24
C PHE A 56 1.87 2.63 -6.67
N LEU A 57 1.36 3.15 -7.77
CA LEU A 57 0.25 2.61 -8.53
C LEU A 57 0.82 1.86 -9.73
N ALA A 58 0.49 0.58 -9.82
CA ALA A 58 0.67 -0.19 -11.03
C ALA A 58 -0.68 -0.44 -11.70
N VAL A 59 -0.74 -0.28 -13.01
CA VAL A 59 -1.92 -0.62 -13.81
C VAL A 59 -1.49 -1.68 -14.81
N VAL A 60 -2.06 -2.87 -14.68
CA VAL A 60 -1.84 -4.03 -15.55
C VAL A 60 -3.16 -4.29 -16.27
N ASP A 61 -3.22 -3.99 -17.56
CA ASP A 61 -4.45 -3.96 -18.35
C ASP A 61 -5.51 -3.04 -17.69
N GLU A 62 -6.61 -3.62 -17.21
CA GLU A 62 -7.69 -2.92 -16.49
C GLU A 62 -7.54 -3.00 -14.96
N ARG A 63 -6.58 -3.79 -14.46
CA ARG A 63 -6.37 -4.02 -13.03
C ARG A 63 -5.46 -2.95 -12.44
N ARG A 64 -5.86 -2.41 -11.29
CA ARG A 64 -5.14 -1.35 -10.57
C ARG A 64 -4.65 -1.90 -9.24
N LEU A 65 -3.34 -1.79 -9.04
CA LEU A 65 -2.61 -2.40 -7.92
C LEU A 65 -1.83 -1.32 -7.18
N ILE A 66 -1.80 -1.44 -5.86
CA ILE A 66 -0.93 -0.64 -4.99
C ILE A 66 0.29 -1.48 -4.65
N VAL A 67 1.47 -0.89 -4.90
CA VAL A 67 2.75 -1.47 -4.53
C VAL A 67 3.34 -0.60 -3.43
N LYS A 68 3.57 -1.20 -2.26
CA LYS A 68 4.24 -0.54 -1.14
C LYS A 68 5.67 -1.07 -1.05
N ILE A 69 6.63 -0.15 -1.13
CA ILE A 69 8.03 -0.41 -0.87
C ILE A 69 8.39 0.32 0.43
N PRO A 70 8.91 -0.38 1.43
CA PRO A 70 9.29 0.18 2.72
C PRO A 70 10.39 1.22 2.60
N ASP A 71 10.35 2.20 3.48
CA ASP A 71 11.52 3.01 3.74
C ASP A 71 12.63 2.13 4.37
N PRO A 72 13.88 2.17 3.86
CA PRO A 72 14.97 1.36 4.39
C PRO A 72 15.32 1.65 5.86
N ALA A 73 14.94 2.82 6.38
CA ALA A 73 15.12 3.19 7.78
C ALA A 73 14.20 2.42 8.73
N ILE A 74 13.18 1.72 8.22
CA ILE A 74 12.23 0.96 9.02
C ILE A 74 12.59 -0.53 9.04
N PRO A 75 12.72 -1.15 10.22
CA PRO A 75 13.02 -2.58 10.34
C PRO A 75 11.98 -3.45 9.59
N PRO A 76 12.42 -4.19 8.56
CA PRO A 76 11.53 -4.85 7.62
C PRO A 76 10.75 -6.03 8.25
N ARG A 77 11.39 -6.72 9.19
CA ARG A 77 10.97 -8.05 9.68
C ARG A 77 9.77 -8.06 10.63
N LEU A 78 9.36 -6.91 11.16
CA LEU A 78 8.25 -6.84 12.13
C LEU A 78 7.03 -6.13 11.53
N VAL A 79 7.26 -5.00 10.85
CA VAL A 79 6.16 -4.14 10.40
C VAL A 79 5.37 -4.79 9.27
N ARG A 80 6.03 -5.39 8.28
CA ARG A 80 5.32 -5.92 7.09
C ARG A 80 4.53 -7.20 7.34
N PRO A 81 5.08 -8.23 7.99
CA PRO A 81 4.28 -9.39 8.35
C PRO A 81 3.07 -8.99 9.20
N SER A 82 3.21 -8.01 10.10
CA SER A 82 2.07 -7.51 10.89
C SER A 82 1.02 -6.78 10.05
N GLU A 83 1.42 -5.97 9.06
CA GLU A 83 0.48 -5.29 8.16
C GLU A 83 -0.29 -6.30 7.31
N VAL A 84 0.42 -7.26 6.70
CA VAL A 84 -0.20 -8.31 5.89
C VAL A 84 -1.13 -9.18 6.73
N ALA A 85 -0.67 -9.66 7.90
CA ALA A 85 -1.48 -10.47 8.80
C ALA A 85 -2.74 -9.73 9.26
N THR A 86 -2.64 -8.42 9.51
CA THR A 86 -3.81 -7.60 9.86
C THR A 86 -4.78 -7.50 8.69
N LEU A 87 -4.30 -7.24 7.47
CA LEU A 87 -5.16 -7.17 6.28
C LEU A 87 -5.86 -8.51 5.97
N GLU A 88 -5.14 -9.62 6.11
CA GLU A 88 -5.70 -10.95 5.93
C GLU A 88 -6.74 -11.29 7.01
N PHE A 89 -6.46 -10.97 8.28
CA PHE A 89 -7.41 -11.12 9.38
C PHE A 89 -8.68 -10.31 9.13
N LEU A 90 -8.54 -9.05 8.70
CA LEU A 90 -9.68 -8.18 8.40
C LEU A 90 -10.53 -8.69 7.23
N LEU A 91 -9.88 -9.26 6.21
CA LEU A 91 -10.58 -9.83 5.07
C LEU A 91 -11.36 -11.09 5.46
N PHE A 92 -10.79 -11.93 6.31
CA PHE A 92 -11.35 -13.22 6.68
C PHE A 92 -12.44 -13.12 7.76
N GLU A 93 -12.17 -12.42 8.86
CA GLU A 93 -13.04 -12.43 10.05
C GLU A 93 -14.16 -11.37 9.99
N GLN A 94 -13.97 -10.31 9.21
CA GLN A 94 -14.78 -9.10 9.37
C GLN A 94 -15.62 -8.73 8.14
N GLU A 95 -15.58 -9.47 7.02
CA GLU A 95 -16.23 -9.08 5.75
C GLU A 95 -16.00 -7.61 5.36
N LEU A 96 -14.99 -6.97 5.97
CA LEU A 96 -14.66 -5.59 5.69
C LEU A 96 -14.05 -5.64 4.32
N ARG A 97 -14.57 -4.83 3.40
CA ARG A 97 -14.00 -4.66 2.06
C ARG A 97 -12.67 -3.92 2.17
N VAL A 98 -11.67 -4.59 2.75
CA VAL A 98 -10.28 -4.16 2.86
C VAL A 98 -9.52 -4.52 1.58
N LEU A 99 -8.33 -3.94 1.45
CA LEU A 99 -7.42 -4.18 0.34
C LEU A 99 -6.95 -5.64 0.37
N LYS A 100 -7.15 -6.38 -0.72
CA LYS A 100 -6.65 -7.75 -0.84
C LYS A 100 -5.16 -7.74 -1.16
N VAL A 101 -4.36 -8.41 -0.33
CA VAL A 101 -2.94 -8.67 -0.62
C VAL A 101 -2.86 -9.74 -1.70
N LEU A 102 -2.13 -9.47 -2.78
CA LEU A 102 -1.96 -10.38 -3.92
C LEU A 102 -0.61 -11.09 -3.87
N SER A 103 0.42 -10.39 -3.40
CA SER A 103 1.78 -10.91 -3.26
C SER A 103 2.56 -10.02 -2.29
N TRP A 104 3.48 -10.59 -1.53
CA TRP A 104 4.37 -9.83 -0.65
C TRP A 104 5.68 -10.57 -0.39
N SER A 105 6.71 -9.83 0.01
CA SER A 105 8.00 -10.34 0.47
C SER A 105 8.48 -9.54 1.67
N ASP A 106 9.03 -10.21 2.67
CA ASP A 106 9.59 -9.60 3.89
C ASP A 106 11.12 -9.61 3.95
N ASN A 107 11.76 -10.21 2.96
CA ASN A 107 13.20 -10.20 2.77
C ASN A 107 13.58 -9.56 1.43
N SER A 108 14.80 -9.05 1.36
CA SER A 108 15.40 -8.49 0.14
C SER A 108 16.12 -9.55 -0.70
N ASP A 109 16.14 -10.81 -0.25
CA ASP A 109 16.72 -11.95 -0.97
C ASP A 109 15.69 -12.52 -1.96
N ASN A 110 15.19 -11.64 -2.81
CA ASN A 110 14.25 -11.95 -3.87
C ASN A 110 14.72 -11.30 -5.16
N SER A 111 14.09 -11.65 -6.29
CA SER A 111 14.46 -11.12 -7.60
C SER A 111 14.42 -9.59 -7.69
N VAL A 112 13.59 -8.94 -6.87
CA VAL A 112 13.43 -7.48 -6.85
C VAL A 112 14.56 -6.81 -6.06
N GLY A 113 15.17 -7.50 -5.10
CA GLY A 113 16.20 -6.95 -4.21
C GLY A 113 15.64 -6.08 -3.09
N CYS A 114 14.32 -6.06 -2.89
CA CYS A 114 13.68 -5.36 -1.80
C CYS A 114 12.40 -6.05 -1.36
N GLU A 115 11.99 -5.76 -0.13
CA GLU A 115 10.70 -6.18 0.36
C GLU A 115 9.60 -5.34 -0.28
N CYS A 116 8.46 -5.94 -0.54
CA CYS A 116 7.34 -5.26 -1.16
C CYS A 116 6.02 -5.89 -0.73
N ILE A 117 4.95 -5.10 -0.78
CA ILE A 117 3.59 -5.60 -0.67
C ILE A 117 2.84 -5.12 -1.90
N ILE A 118 2.24 -6.07 -2.64
CA ILE A 118 1.40 -5.83 -3.80
C ILE A 118 -0.02 -6.19 -3.41
N MET A 119 -0.92 -5.23 -3.54
CA MET A 119 -2.32 -5.36 -3.15
C MET A 119 -3.22 -4.70 -4.19
N GLU A 120 -4.50 -5.03 -4.20
CA GLU A 120 -5.50 -4.33 -5.03
C GLU A 120 -5.59 -2.84 -4.64
N GLU A 121 -5.93 -1.96 -5.58
CA GLU A 121 -6.24 -0.56 -5.25
C GLU A 121 -7.67 -0.44 -4.69
N ALA A 122 -7.83 0.22 -3.53
CA ALA A 122 -9.17 0.55 -3.04
C ALA A 122 -9.78 1.65 -3.91
N GLN A 123 -10.87 1.33 -4.59
CA GLN A 123 -11.69 2.28 -5.34
C GLN A 123 -12.55 3.16 -4.41
N ARG A 124 -11.94 3.80 -3.41
CA ARG A 124 -12.63 4.65 -2.43
C ARG A 124 -11.97 6.02 -2.37
N ARG A 125 -12.78 7.03 -2.04
CA ARG A 125 -12.29 8.38 -1.78
C ARG A 125 -11.80 8.48 -0.35
N ALA A 126 -10.63 9.05 -0.15
CA ALA A 126 -10.14 9.34 1.19
C ALA A 126 -11.09 10.31 1.89
N LEU A 127 -11.52 9.98 3.12
CA LEU A 127 -12.48 10.78 3.87
C LEU A 127 -12.04 12.25 3.99
N SER A 128 -10.74 12.50 4.15
CA SER A 128 -10.16 13.84 4.18
C SER A 128 -10.53 14.70 2.96
N THR A 129 -10.66 14.10 1.77
CA THR A 129 -10.97 14.82 0.52
C THR A 129 -12.44 15.23 0.41
N VAL A 130 -13.34 14.57 1.14
CA VAL A 130 -14.79 14.79 1.05
C VAL A 130 -15.36 15.36 2.35
N ARG A 131 -14.66 15.24 3.48
CA ARG A 131 -15.13 15.59 4.83
C ARG A 131 -15.71 17.00 4.93
N GLU A 132 -15.05 17.99 4.32
CA GLU A 132 -15.51 19.39 4.36
C GLU A 132 -16.83 19.59 3.61
N ARG A 133 -17.07 18.79 2.58
CA ARG A 133 -18.27 18.84 1.73
C ARG A 133 -19.45 18.03 2.28
N LEU A 134 -19.21 17.20 3.30
CA LEU A 134 -20.26 16.39 3.91
C LEU A 134 -21.17 17.25 4.81
N GLY A 135 -22.47 16.97 4.74
CA GLY A 135 -23.46 17.50 5.68
C GLY A 135 -23.21 17.02 7.10
N ILE A 136 -23.88 17.64 8.07
CA ILE A 136 -23.71 17.26 9.49
C ILE A 136 -24.22 15.84 9.75
N ASP A 137 -25.34 15.47 9.15
CA ASP A 137 -25.92 14.12 9.27
C ASP A 137 -25.02 13.05 8.66
N ASP A 138 -24.43 13.33 7.49
CA ASP A 138 -23.46 12.42 6.85
C ASP A 138 -22.22 12.22 7.72
N LYS A 139 -21.73 13.29 8.36
CA LYS A 139 -20.59 13.21 9.29
C LYS A 139 -20.93 12.32 10.48
N PHE A 140 -22.14 12.45 11.05
CA PHE A 140 -22.60 11.57 12.12
C PHE A 140 -22.72 10.11 11.66
N SER A 141 -23.22 9.88 10.44
CA SER A 141 -23.29 8.55 9.84
C SER A 141 -21.91 7.90 9.73
N VAL A 142 -20.91 8.64 9.24
CA VAL A 142 -19.52 8.17 9.16
C VAL A 142 -18.96 7.84 10.54
N VAL A 143 -19.22 8.67 11.56
CA VAL A 143 -18.79 8.38 12.94
C VAL A 143 -19.44 7.10 13.47
N ASN A 144 -20.74 6.91 13.23
CA ASN A 144 -21.45 5.70 13.63
C ASN A 144 -20.90 4.44 12.92
N GLU A 145 -20.53 4.54 11.64
CA GLU A 145 -19.89 3.45 10.90
C GLU A 145 -18.51 3.12 11.48
N VAL A 146 -17.68 4.12 11.81
CA VAL A 146 -16.38 3.88 12.45
C VAL A 146 -16.56 3.21 13.81
N LEU A 147 -17.54 3.65 14.62
CA LEU A 147 -17.85 3.03 15.91
C LEU A 147 -18.34 1.59 15.76
N SER A 148 -19.16 1.30 14.73
CA SER A 148 -19.61 -0.06 14.48
C SER A 148 -18.44 -0.96 14.10
N MET A 149 -17.49 -0.48 13.29
CA MET A 149 -16.24 -1.21 13.00
C MET A 149 -15.42 -1.44 14.27
N GLN A 150 -15.22 -0.41 15.10
CA GLN A 150 -14.45 -0.52 16.34
C GLN A 150 -15.03 -1.57 17.30
N LYS A 151 -16.35 -1.60 17.47
CA LYS A 151 -17.03 -2.58 18.33
C LYS A 151 -16.72 -4.02 17.92
N ARG A 152 -16.49 -4.27 16.63
CA ARG A 152 -16.18 -5.60 16.12
C ARG A 152 -14.75 -6.06 16.42
N PHE A 153 -13.85 -5.16 16.82
CA PHE A 153 -12.48 -5.50 17.23
C PHE A 153 -12.33 -5.73 18.74
N VAL A 154 -13.31 -5.29 19.53
CA VAL A 154 -13.26 -5.34 21.01
C VAL A 154 -14.04 -6.54 21.56
N ALA A 155 -14.90 -7.16 20.76
CA ALA A 155 -15.67 -8.35 21.11
C ALA A 155 -14.85 -9.63 20.90
#